data_AF-A0AAW1Y004-F1
#
_entry.id   AF-A0AAW1Y004-F1
#
_cell.length_a   1.000
_cell.length_b   1.000
_cell.length_c   1.000
_cell.angle_alpha   90.00
_cell.angle_beta   90.00
_cell.angle_gamma   90.00
#
_symmetry.space_group_name_H-M   'P 1'
#
loop_
_entity.id
_entity.type
_entity.pdbx_description
1 polymer ?
#
loop_
_entity_poly.entity_id
_entity_poly.type
_entity_poly.pdbx_seq_one_letter_code
_entity_poly.pdbx_strand_id
1 'polypeptide(L)'
;MVRQELAKLLKECRGDGGKELMGAVINSFYELEPNYADHYRKREAIEKAVTEIMVGNEQEEMRRKVFALGEMARSAVEEGGSSFTNLTALIEELRSFWS
;
A
#
# COMPACT_ATOMS: atom_id res chain seq x y z
N MET A 1 36.15 -7.30 -18.16
CA MET A 1 36.50 -5.88 -17.91
C MET A 1 36.17 -5.50 -16.46
N VAL A 2 34.89 -5.41 -16.07
CA VAL A 2 34.43 -5.03 -14.70
C VAL A 2 35.13 -5.76 -13.54
N ARG A 3 35.37 -7.08 -13.65
CA ARG A 3 36.07 -7.86 -12.60
C ARG A 3 37.56 -7.51 -12.45
N GLN A 4 38.25 -7.10 -13.52
CA GLN A 4 39.65 -6.71 -13.44
C GLN A 4 39.83 -5.27 -12.98
N GLU A 5 38.92 -4.36 -13.37
CA GLU A 5 38.88 -2.99 -12.83
C GLU A 5 38.66 -2.98 -11.30
N LEU A 6 37.69 -3.74 -10.80
CA LEU A 6 37.37 -3.78 -9.38
C LEU A 6 38.53 -4.34 -8.53
N ALA A 7 39.23 -5.35 -9.05
CA ALA A 7 40.38 -5.96 -8.38
C ALA A 7 41.59 -5.01 -8.32
N LYS A 8 41.73 -4.10 -9.30
CA LYS A 8 42.80 -3.10 -9.35
C LYS A 8 42.54 -1.98 -8.33
N LEU A 9 41.29 -1.50 -8.26
CA LEU A 9 40.84 -0.45 -7.35
C LEU A 9 40.93 -0.91 -5.87
N LEU A 10 40.59 -2.17 -5.57
CA LEU A 10 40.73 -2.76 -4.24
C LEU A 10 42.19 -2.97 -3.80
N LYS A 11 43.12 -3.17 -4.74
CA LYS A 11 44.56 -3.24 -4.44
C LYS A 11 45.15 -1.87 -4.12
N GLU A 12 44.69 -0.82 -4.82
CA GLU A 12 45.08 0.58 -4.57
C GLU A 12 44.57 1.09 -3.22
N CYS A 13 43.37 0.68 -2.79
CA CYS A 13 42.84 1.03 -1.47
C CYS A 13 43.56 0.34 -0.30
N ARG A 14 44.48 -0.62 -0.53
CA ARG A 14 45.18 -1.40 0.50
C ARG A 14 46.36 -0.65 1.15
N GLY A 15 46.29 0.68 1.26
CA GLY A 15 47.14 1.51 2.12
C GLY A 15 46.59 1.61 3.55
N ASP A 16 47.18 2.44 4.41
CA ASP A 16 46.78 2.57 5.83
C ASP A 16 45.31 3.01 6.01
N GLY A 17 44.73 3.74 5.03
CA GLY A 17 43.30 4.12 4.96
C GLY A 17 42.35 3.04 4.38
N GLY A 18 42.87 1.87 3.99
CA GLY A 18 42.06 0.76 3.43
C GLY A 18 41.12 0.09 4.44
N LYS A 19 41.45 0.23 5.72
CA LYS A 19 40.65 -0.29 6.85
C LYS A 19 39.40 0.56 7.05
N GLU A 20 39.52 1.87 6.82
CA GLU A 20 38.45 2.85 6.92
C GLU A 20 37.56 2.82 5.68
N LEU A 21 38.11 2.66 4.48
CA LEU A 21 37.36 2.47 3.24
C LEU A 21 36.61 1.14 3.20
N MET A 22 37.25 0.03 3.59
CA MET A 22 36.55 -1.25 3.73
C MET A 22 35.55 -1.18 4.87
N GLY A 23 35.87 -0.51 5.98
CA GLY A 23 34.93 -0.20 7.05
C GLY A 23 33.71 0.59 6.55
N ALA A 24 33.89 1.60 5.70
CA ALA A 24 32.81 2.42 5.13
C ALA A 24 31.97 1.66 4.09
N VAL A 25 32.59 0.83 3.23
CA VAL A 25 31.87 -0.04 2.28
C VAL A 25 31.10 -1.14 3.01
N ILE A 26 31.69 -1.73 4.04
CA ILE A 26 31.04 -2.73 4.89
C ILE A 26 29.93 -2.08 5.73
N ASN A 27 30.15 -0.90 6.33
CA ASN A 27 29.11 -0.17 7.07
C ASN A 27 27.94 0.22 6.17
N SER A 28 28.22 0.77 4.98
CA SER A 28 27.16 1.12 4.04
C SER A 28 26.37 -0.12 3.60
N PHE A 29 27.00 -1.29 3.49
CA PHE A 29 26.28 -2.54 3.20
C PHE A 29 25.43 -3.01 4.39
N TYR A 30 25.96 -3.02 5.61
CA TYR A 30 25.22 -3.42 6.82
C TYR A 30 24.09 -2.46 7.21
N GLU A 31 24.23 -1.16 6.93
CA GLU A 31 23.18 -0.16 7.19
C GLU A 31 22.03 -0.25 6.16
N LEU A 32 22.30 -0.76 4.97
CA LEU A 32 21.30 -0.95 3.92
C LEU A 32 20.51 -2.26 4.07
N GLU A 33 21.09 -3.32 4.64
CA GLU A 33 20.43 -4.63 4.77
C GLU A 33 19.06 -4.57 5.44
N PRO A 34 18.86 -3.90 6.59
CA PRO A 34 17.56 -3.84 7.26
C PRO A 34 16.53 -3.05 6.46
N ASN A 35 16.94 -1.89 5.92
CA ASN A 35 16.08 -0.99 5.16
C ASN A 35 15.68 -1.62 3.81
N TYR A 36 16.60 -2.30 3.15
CA TYR A 36 16.35 -3.04 1.93
C TYR A 36 15.41 -4.23 2.17
N ALA A 37 15.64 -5.00 3.25
CA ALA A 37 14.78 -6.12 3.61
C ALA A 37 13.36 -5.68 4.00
N ASP A 38 13.21 -4.53 4.66
CA ASP A 38 11.90 -3.94 4.97
C ASP A 38 11.19 -3.44 3.69
N HIS A 39 11.90 -2.70 2.84
CA HIS A 39 11.35 -2.26 1.54
C HIS A 39 10.91 -3.44 0.67
N TYR A 40 11.71 -4.50 0.61
CA TYR A 40 11.38 -5.70 -0.17
C TYR A 40 10.13 -6.40 0.38
N ARG A 41 10.03 -6.61 1.70
CA ARG A 41 8.84 -7.20 2.33
C ARG A 41 7.59 -6.36 2.12
N LYS A 42 7.69 -5.03 2.21
CA LYS A 42 6.57 -4.12 1.91
C LYS A 42 6.11 -4.25 0.47
N ARG A 43 7.05 -4.27 -0.48
CA ARG A 43 6.74 -4.49 -1.90
C ARG A 43 6.03 -5.83 -2.12
N GLU A 44 6.56 -6.91 -1.55
CA GLU A 44 5.99 -8.25 -1.69
C GLU A 44 4.57 -8.33 -1.10
N ALA A 45 4.35 -7.72 0.06
CA ALA A 45 3.03 -7.67 0.69
C ALA A 45 2.01 -6.93 -0.19
N ILE A 46 2.41 -5.81 -0.80
CA ILE A 46 1.57 -5.06 -1.75
C ILE A 46 1.28 -5.90 -2.99
N GLU A 47 2.30 -6.52 -3.58
CA GLU A 47 2.17 -7.36 -4.77
C GLU A 47 1.20 -8.53 -4.54
N LYS A 48 1.32 -9.20 -3.39
CA LYS A 48 0.41 -10.28 -3.00
C LYS A 48 -1.02 -9.78 -2.80
N ALA A 49 -1.20 -8.67 -2.08
CA ALA A 49 -2.53 -8.10 -1.85
C ALA A 49 -3.22 -7.69 -3.16
N VAL A 50 -2.47 -7.05 -4.08
CA VAL A 50 -2.99 -6.68 -5.41
C VAL A 50 -3.34 -7.92 -6.23
N THR A 51 -2.51 -8.96 -6.18
CA THR A 51 -2.79 -10.21 -6.91
C THR A 51 -4.08 -10.87 -6.42
N GLU A 52 -4.27 -10.94 -5.09
CA GLU A 52 -5.47 -11.55 -4.50
C GLU A 52 -6.76 -10.84 -4.92
N ILE A 53 -6.80 -9.50 -4.92
CA ILE A 53 -8.01 -8.75 -5.31
C ILE A 53 -8.29 -8.80 -6.82
N MET A 54 -7.28 -9.12 -7.64
CA MET A 54 -7.40 -9.13 -9.10
C MET A 54 -7.73 -10.51 -9.65
N VAL A 55 -7.04 -11.55 -9.17
CA VAL A 55 -7.12 -12.92 -9.70
C VAL A 55 -7.13 -13.99 -8.61
N GLY A 56 -7.18 -13.59 -7.33
CA GLY A 56 -7.33 -14.52 -6.21
C GLY A 56 -8.66 -15.28 -6.27
N ASN A 57 -8.82 -16.33 -5.47
CA ASN A 57 -9.95 -17.25 -5.63
C ASN A 57 -11.31 -16.66 -5.23
N GLU A 58 -11.31 -15.63 -4.38
CA GLU A 58 -12.52 -14.97 -3.84
C GLU A 58 -12.84 -13.63 -4.52
N GLN A 59 -12.02 -13.21 -5.49
CA GLN A 59 -12.10 -11.93 -6.20
C GLN A 59 -13.49 -11.65 -6.81
N GLU A 60 -14.11 -12.64 -7.41
CA GLU A 60 -15.43 -12.51 -8.05
C GLU A 60 -16.52 -12.28 -7.01
N GLU A 61 -16.53 -13.06 -5.93
CA GLU A 61 -17.51 -12.92 -4.86
C GLU A 61 -17.38 -11.55 -4.18
N MET A 62 -16.14 -11.12 -3.92
CA MET A 62 -15.86 -9.79 -3.37
C MET A 62 -16.37 -8.68 -4.30
N ARG A 63 -16.13 -8.78 -5.61
CA ARG A 63 -16.66 -7.81 -6.60
C ARG A 63 -18.18 -7.77 -6.62
N ARG A 64 -18.84 -8.93 -6.59
CA ARG A 64 -20.31 -9.02 -6.57
C ARG A 64 -20.90 -8.36 -5.32
N LYS A 65 -20.32 -8.64 -4.13
CA LYS A 65 -20.76 -8.03 -2.86
C LYS A 65 -20.62 -6.52 -2.87
N VAL A 66 -19.45 -6.01 -3.28
CA VAL A 66 -19.19 -4.56 -3.35
C VAL A 66 -20.13 -3.89 -4.35
N PHE A 67 -20.39 -4.51 -5.51
CA PHE A 67 -21.33 -3.98 -6.49
C PHE A 67 -22.76 -3.90 -5.92
N ALA A 68 -23.24 -4.98 -5.29
CA ALA A 68 -24.57 -5.00 -4.68
C ALA A 68 -24.71 -3.95 -3.56
N LEU A 69 -23.68 -3.78 -2.73
CA LEU A 69 -23.64 -2.71 -1.72
C LEU A 69 -23.71 -1.32 -2.35
N GLY A 70 -23.01 -1.11 -3.46
CA GLY A 70 -23.05 0.15 -4.23
C GLY A 70 -24.43 0.46 -4.79
N GLU A 71 -25.12 -0.53 -5.36
CA GLU A 71 -26.49 -0.37 -5.87
C GLU A 71 -27.46 -0.07 -4.72
N MET A 72 -27.39 -0.81 -3.61
CA MET A 72 -28.21 -0.53 -2.42
C MET A 72 -27.96 0.87 -1.86
N ALA A 73 -26.71 1.31 -1.79
CA ALA A 73 -26.36 2.65 -1.35
C ALA A 73 -26.92 3.74 -2.29
N ARG A 74 -26.90 3.50 -3.61
CA ARG A 74 -27.49 4.41 -4.59
C ARG A 74 -29.01 4.48 -4.43
N SER A 75 -29.70 3.34 -4.40
CA SER A 75 -31.16 3.29 -4.24
C SER A 75 -31.63 3.87 -2.90
N ALA A 76 -30.83 3.77 -1.83
CA ALA A 76 -31.18 4.35 -0.54
C ALA A 76 -31.28 5.89 -0.57
N VAL A 77 -30.50 6.56 -1.41
CA VAL A 77 -30.46 8.03 -1.49
C VAL A 77 -31.31 8.63 -2.61
N GLU A 78 -31.78 7.81 -3.56
CA GLU A 78 -32.73 8.21 -4.60
C GLU A 78 -34.09 8.61 -4.01
N GLU A 79 -34.90 9.34 -4.80
CA GLU A 79 -36.24 9.77 -4.39
C GLU A 79 -37.12 8.54 -4.07
N GLY A 80 -37.73 8.54 -2.88
CA GLY A 80 -38.46 7.37 -2.35
C GLY A 80 -37.58 6.28 -1.72
N GLY A 81 -36.25 6.44 -1.73
CA GLY A 81 -35.29 5.58 -1.05
C GLY A 81 -35.33 5.68 0.47
N SER A 82 -34.73 4.72 1.17
CA SER A 82 -34.80 4.65 2.64
C SER A 82 -34.10 5.82 3.36
N SER A 83 -32.90 6.22 2.92
CA SER A 83 -32.21 7.38 3.48
C SER A 83 -32.93 8.68 3.12
N PHE A 84 -33.45 8.78 1.89
CA PHE A 84 -34.24 9.94 1.43
C PHE A 84 -35.52 10.13 2.26
N THR A 85 -36.27 9.05 2.46
CA THR A 85 -37.52 9.06 3.23
C THR A 85 -37.26 9.33 4.71
N ASN A 86 -36.23 8.71 5.30
CA ASN A 86 -35.85 8.99 6.69
C ASN A 86 -35.47 10.46 6.90
N LEU A 87 -34.70 11.05 5.98
CA LEU A 87 -34.33 12.46 6.09
C LEU A 87 -35.55 13.37 5.93
N THR A 88 -36.45 13.05 5.00
CA THR A 88 -37.70 13.78 4.80
C THR A 88 -38.56 13.75 6.07
N ALA A 89 -38.75 12.57 6.66
CA ALA A 89 -39.51 12.41 7.90
C ALA A 89 -38.91 13.21 9.06
N LEU A 90 -37.58 13.21 9.21
CA LEU A 90 -36.89 14.02 10.22
C LEU A 90 -37.15 15.53 10.03
N ILE A 91 -37.10 16.01 8.79
CA ILE A 91 -37.36 17.44 8.49
C ILE A 91 -38.81 17.81 8.84
N GLU A 92 -39.77 16.94 8.52
CA GLU A 92 -41.18 17.14 8.85
C GLU A 92 -41.43 17.16 10.36
N GLU A 93 -40.79 16.25 11.10
CA GLU A 93 -40.83 16.22 12.56
C GLU A 93 -40.32 17.55 13.14
N LEU A 94 -39.14 18.01 12.69
CA LEU A 94 -38.60 19.30 13.13
C LEU A 94 -39.55 20.45 12.80
N ARG A 95 -40.16 20.49 11.61
CA ARG A 95 -41.15 21.53 11.26
C ARG A 95 -42.36 21.53 12.20
N SER A 96 -42.81 20.35 12.62
CA SER A 96 -43.94 20.21 13.54
C SER A 96 -43.63 20.69 14.96
N PHE A 97 -42.36 20.64 15.39
CA PHE A 97 -41.94 21.14 16.70
C PHE A 97 -41.98 22.68 16.81
N TRP A 98 -41.84 23.40 15.69
CA TRP A 98 -41.75 24.86 15.68
C TRP A 98 -43.00 25.56 15.10
N SER A 99 -44.03 24.81 14.70
CA SER A 99 -45.32 25.33 14.19
C SER A 99 -46.42 25.24 15.24
#